data_AF-A0A936XGK8-F1
#
_entry.id   AF-A0A936XGK8-F1
#
_cell.length_a   1.000
_cell.length_b   1.000
_cell.length_c   1.000
_cell.angle_alpha   90.00
_cell.angle_beta   90.00
_cell.angle_gamma   90.00
#
_symmetry.space_group_name_H-M   'P 1'
#
loop_
_entity.id
_entity.type
_entity.pdbx_description
1 polymer ?
#
loop_
_entity_poly.entity_id
_entity_poly.type
_entity_poly.pdbx_seq_one_letter_code
_entity_poly.pdbx_strand_id
1 'polypeptide(L)'
;MHEHTPRHTDPTQGSSDRSFGFVFTVFFVIVGLLPLLHGGGIRLWALGLSAVFLLLALVAPKILSPANRAWTKFGLLLHRIVSPIALGILFYGVFTPTGFFMRLLGKDLLRQRFDRSAKTYWIARTPPGPDAESLKNQF
;
A
#
# COMPACT_ATOMS: atom_id res chain seq x y z
N MET A 1 35.81 11.67 8.57
CA MET A 1 34.98 12.39 7.59
C MET A 1 33.56 11.84 7.76
N HIS A 2 32.67 12.57 8.41
CA HIS A 2 31.33 12.11 8.77
C HIS A 2 30.33 12.54 7.68
N GLU A 3 29.75 11.60 6.96
CA GLU A 3 28.66 11.89 6.02
C GLU A 3 27.35 12.13 6.79
N HIS A 4 27.01 13.41 6.98
CA HIS A 4 25.65 13.82 7.27
C HIS A 4 24.85 13.84 5.96
N THR A 5 24.25 12.73 5.58
CA THR A 5 23.19 12.74 4.55
C THR A 5 21.93 13.38 5.15
N PRO A 6 21.47 14.55 4.67
CA PRO A 6 20.18 15.08 5.06
C PRO A 6 19.12 14.12 4.54
N ARG A 7 18.41 13.42 5.44
CA ARG A 7 17.22 12.69 5.05
C ARG A 7 16.21 13.72 4.55
N HIS A 8 15.96 13.71 3.24
CA HIS A 8 14.76 14.33 2.67
C HIS A 8 13.55 13.63 3.27
N THR A 9 13.10 14.11 4.44
CA THR A 9 11.76 13.84 4.91
C THR A 9 10.85 14.72 4.08
N ASP A 10 10.44 14.23 2.91
CA ASP A 10 9.33 14.87 2.20
C ASP A 10 8.17 14.99 3.19
N PRO A 11 7.69 16.21 3.49
CA PRO A 11 6.53 16.35 4.33
C PRO A 11 5.42 15.59 3.62
N THR A 12 4.87 14.58 4.27
CA THR A 12 3.77 13.77 3.75
C THR A 12 2.67 14.72 3.29
N GLN A 13 2.59 14.94 1.98
CA GLN A 13 1.69 15.90 1.39
C GLN A 13 0.28 15.33 1.57
N GLY A 14 -0.39 15.72 2.66
CA GLY A 14 -1.74 15.28 2.96
C GLY A 14 -2.67 15.60 1.79
N SER A 15 -3.78 14.86 1.66
CA SER A 15 -4.78 15.12 0.62
C SER A 15 -5.19 16.59 0.65
N SER A 16 -5.25 17.24 -0.52
CA SER A 16 -5.75 18.60 -0.62
C SER A 16 -7.19 18.67 -0.10
N ASP A 17 -7.52 19.69 0.70
CA ASP A 17 -8.87 19.88 1.23
C ASP A 17 -9.95 19.94 0.13
N ARG A 18 -9.56 20.40 -1.08
CA ARG A 18 -10.42 20.38 -2.27
C ARG A 18 -10.68 18.96 -2.76
N SER A 19 -9.63 18.13 -2.85
CA SER A 19 -9.74 16.73 -3.26
C SER A 19 -10.65 15.95 -2.32
N PHE A 20 -10.56 16.19 -1.01
CA PHE A 20 -11.47 15.62 -0.03
C PHE A 20 -12.94 15.99 -0.35
N GLY A 21 -13.23 17.28 -0.57
CA GLY A 21 -14.57 17.73 -0.92
C GLY A 21 -15.10 17.09 -2.22
N PHE A 22 -14.26 16.95 -3.25
CA PHE A 22 -14.65 16.29 -4.50
C PHE A 22 -14.96 14.79 -4.31
N VAL A 23 -14.14 14.07 -3.54
CA VAL A 23 -14.39 12.64 -3.26
C VAL A 23 -15.74 12.45 -2.58
N PHE A 24 -16.07 13.27 -1.57
CA PHE A 24 -17.37 13.19 -0.90
C PHE A 24 -18.52 13.65 -1.79
N THR A 25 -18.31 14.63 -2.66
CA THR A 25 -19.30 15.03 -3.68
C THR A 25 -19.66 13.85 -4.55
N VAL A 26 -18.67 13.19 -5.17
CA VAL A 26 -18.86 12.02 -6.04
C VAL A 26 -19.51 10.86 -5.28
N PHE A 27 -19.05 10.59 -4.05
CA PHE A 27 -19.64 9.57 -3.20
C PHE A 27 -21.14 9.80 -2.99
N PHE A 28 -21.55 11.02 -2.62
CA PHE A 28 -22.97 11.35 -2.41
C PHE A 28 -23.78 11.38 -3.71
N VAL A 29 -23.18 11.73 -4.86
CA VAL A 29 -23.84 11.57 -6.17
C VAL A 29 -24.14 10.11 -6.42
N ILE A 30 -23.17 9.22 -6.24
CA ILE A 30 -23.34 7.77 -6.44
C ILE A 30 -24.45 7.26 -5.51
N VAL A 31 -24.42 7.60 -4.22
CA VAL A 31 -25.47 7.20 -3.26
C VAL A 31 -26.84 7.78 -3.62
N GLY A 32 -26.88 9.00 -4.17
CA GLY A 32 -28.09 9.66 -4.63
C GLY A 32 -28.75 8.98 -5.84
N LEU A 33 -27.91 8.48 -6.75
CA LEU A 33 -28.32 7.85 -8.01
C LEU A 33 -28.42 6.31 -7.94
N LEU A 34 -27.79 5.66 -6.97
CA LEU A 34 -27.82 4.20 -6.79
C LEU A 34 -29.24 3.58 -6.77
N PRO A 35 -30.26 4.23 -6.15
CA PRO A 35 -31.62 3.69 -6.16
C PRO A 35 -32.26 3.62 -7.54
N LEU A 36 -31.81 4.44 -8.50
CA LEU A 36 -32.35 4.44 -9.87
C LEU A 36 -32.09 3.11 -10.56
N LEU A 37 -30.97 2.44 -10.24
CA LEU A 37 -30.63 1.13 -10.80
C LEU A 37 -31.60 0.03 -10.37
N HIS A 38 -32.33 0.24 -9.28
CA HIS A 38 -33.29 -0.73 -8.73
C HIS A 38 -34.75 -0.24 -8.91
N GLY A 39 -34.98 0.78 -9.74
CA GLY A 39 -36.30 1.37 -9.96
C GLY A 39 -36.81 2.26 -8.81
N GLY A 40 -35.95 2.60 -7.84
CA GLY A 40 -36.26 3.51 -6.75
C GLY A 40 -36.11 4.98 -7.14
N GLY A 41 -36.76 5.88 -6.38
CA GLY A 41 -36.63 7.32 -6.57
C GLY A 41 -35.25 7.88 -6.18
N ILE A 42 -34.89 9.02 -6.77
CA ILE A 42 -33.67 9.76 -6.45
C ILE A 42 -33.67 10.15 -4.96
N ARG A 43 -32.56 9.90 -4.26
CA ARG A 43 -32.39 10.38 -2.88
C ARG A 43 -31.97 11.85 -2.91
N LEU A 44 -32.97 12.75 -2.95
CA LEU A 44 -32.77 14.20 -2.99
C LEU A 44 -31.90 14.72 -1.84
N TRP A 45 -31.99 14.12 -0.65
CA TRP A 45 -31.13 14.48 0.49
C TRP A 45 -29.64 14.25 0.19
N ALA A 46 -29.30 13.16 -0.50
CA ALA A 46 -27.91 12.83 -0.85
C ALA A 46 -27.39 13.78 -1.94
N LEU A 47 -28.23 14.12 -2.91
CA LEU A 47 -27.87 15.13 -3.93
C LEU A 47 -27.71 16.52 -3.33
N GLY A 48 -28.58 16.91 -2.40
CA GLY A 48 -28.45 18.17 -1.66
C GLY A 48 -27.13 18.24 -0.89
N LEU A 49 -26.76 17.15 -0.20
CA LEU A 49 -25.49 17.07 0.51
C LEU A 49 -24.28 17.11 -0.44
N SER A 50 -24.37 16.43 -1.59
CA SER A 50 -23.35 16.51 -2.64
C SER A 50 -23.13 17.94 -3.13
N ALA A 51 -24.20 18.69 -3.41
CA ALA A 51 -24.11 20.09 -3.84
C ALA A 51 -23.45 20.99 -2.78
N VAL A 52 -23.77 20.77 -1.49
CA VAL A 52 -23.12 21.48 -0.37
C VAL A 52 -21.62 21.17 -0.32
N PHE A 53 -21.23 19.89 -0.42
CA PHE A 53 -19.81 19.51 -0.45
C PHE A 53 -19.06 20.10 -1.64
N LEU A 54 -19.70 20.15 -2.82
CA LEU A 54 -19.12 20.74 -4.02
C LEU A 54 -18.90 22.25 -3.85
N LEU A 55 -19.92 22.97 -3.34
CA LEU A 55 -19.80 24.40 -3.05
C LEU A 55 -18.70 24.69 -2.02
N LEU A 56 -18.64 23.92 -0.94
CA LEU A 56 -17.59 24.07 0.08
C LEU A 56 -16.21 23.77 -0.48
N ALA A 57 -16.07 22.77 -1.36
CA ALA A 57 -14.80 22.44 -2.01
C ALA A 57 -14.28 23.58 -2.91
N LEU A 58 -15.19 24.28 -3.61
CA LEU A 58 -14.84 25.35 -4.54
C LEU A 58 -14.62 26.69 -3.83
N VAL A 59 -15.52 27.08 -2.93
CA VAL A 59 -15.55 28.43 -2.33
C VAL A 59 -14.69 28.51 -1.07
N ALA A 60 -14.77 27.51 -0.18
CA ALA A 60 -14.18 27.58 1.15
C ALA A 60 -13.58 26.24 1.61
N PRO A 61 -12.58 25.69 0.89
CA PRO A 61 -11.99 24.38 1.21
C PRO A 61 -11.35 24.34 2.61
N LYS A 62 -10.94 25.50 3.17
CA LYS A 62 -10.38 25.60 4.52
C LYS A 62 -11.35 25.11 5.61
N ILE A 63 -12.66 25.20 5.41
CA ILE A 63 -13.68 24.71 6.35
C ILE A 63 -13.66 23.17 6.40
N LEU A 64 -13.33 22.52 5.28
CA LEU A 64 -13.20 21.06 5.19
C LEU A 64 -11.87 20.55 5.76
N SER A 65 -10.91 21.43 6.07
CA SER A 65 -9.58 21.05 6.56
C SER A 65 -9.57 20.21 7.86
N PRO A 66 -10.30 20.58 8.94
CA PRO A 66 -10.34 19.74 10.14
C PRO A 66 -10.94 18.34 9.86
N ALA A 67 -11.96 18.26 9.01
CA ALA A 67 -12.58 17.00 8.61
C ALA A 67 -11.62 16.15 7.77
N ASN A 68 -10.93 16.75 6.79
CA ASN A 68 -9.94 16.09 5.96
C ASN A 68 -8.77 15.54 6.78
N ARG A 69 -8.29 16.31 7.78
CA ARG A 69 -7.24 15.85 8.71
C ARG A 69 -7.71 14.68 9.58
N ALA A 70 -8.94 14.74 10.11
CA ALA A 70 -9.51 13.64 10.89
C ALA A 70 -9.66 12.38 10.03
N TRP A 71 -10.17 12.51 8.81
CA TRP A 71 -10.29 11.43 7.84
C TRP A 71 -8.94 10.81 7.48
N THR A 72 -7.91 11.64 7.26
CA THR A 72 -6.55 11.18 6.96
C THR A 72 -5.97 10.39 8.13
N LYS A 73 -6.14 10.87 9.37
CA LYS A 73 -5.70 10.14 10.59
C LYS A 73 -6.44 8.81 10.73
N PHE A 74 -7.74 8.80 10.45
CA PHE A 74 -8.53 7.57 10.45
C PHE A 74 -8.03 6.58 9.39
N GLY A 75 -7.75 7.05 8.17
CA GLY A 75 -7.16 6.23 7.11
C GLY A 75 -5.81 5.65 7.49
N LEU A 76 -4.94 6.42 8.15
CA LEU A 76 -3.66 5.94 8.68
C LEU A 76 -3.83 4.88 9.77
N LEU A 77 -4.78 5.07 10.68
CA LEU A 77 -5.10 4.09 11.71
C LEU A 77 -5.63 2.79 11.10
N LEU A 78 -6.53 2.89 10.12
CA LEU A 78 -7.05 1.75 9.38
C LEU A 78 -5.92 1.04 8.63
N HIS A 79 -5.04 1.79 7.95
CA HIS A 79 -3.88 1.24 7.25
C HIS A 79 -2.96 0.44 8.19
N ARG A 80 -2.74 0.92 9.42
CA ARG A 80 -1.96 0.19 10.43
C ARG A 80 -2.53 -1.18 10.78
N ILE A 81 -3.85 -1.37 10.64
CA ILE A 81 -4.53 -2.65 10.89
C ILE A 81 -4.58 -3.49 9.61
N VAL A 82 -4.95 -2.86 8.48
CA VAL A 82 -5.12 -3.55 7.20
C VAL A 82 -3.79 -4.06 6.66
N SER A 83 -2.68 -3.31 6.79
CA SER A 83 -1.38 -3.71 6.25
C SER A 83 -0.85 -5.02 6.86
N PRO A 84 -0.81 -5.21 8.20
CA PRO A 84 -0.46 -6.50 8.79
C PRO A 84 -1.43 -7.62 8.42
N ILE A 85 -2.73 -7.35 8.34
CA ILE A 85 -3.73 -8.37 7.97
C ILE A 85 -3.52 -8.82 6.54
N ALA A 86 -3.37 -7.88 5.60
CA ALA A 86 -3.10 -8.18 4.19
C ALA A 86 -1.79 -8.96 4.03
N LEU A 87 -0.73 -8.56 4.75
CA LEU A 87 0.53 -9.28 4.76
C LEU A 87 0.37 -10.69 5.36
N GLY A 88 -0.40 -10.84 6.44
CA GLY A 88 -0.72 -12.13 7.04
C GLY A 88 -1.47 -13.04 6.08
N ILE A 89 -2.49 -12.53 5.39
CA ILE A 89 -3.24 -13.29 4.37
C ILE A 89 -2.31 -13.71 3.23
N LEU A 90 -1.45 -12.82 2.73
CA LEU A 90 -0.49 -13.17 1.68
C LEU A 90 0.49 -14.26 2.17
N PHE A 91 1.04 -14.10 3.37
CA PHE A 91 2.02 -15.01 3.92
C PHE A 91 1.43 -16.39 4.20
N TYR A 92 0.28 -16.47 4.86
CA TYR A 92 -0.35 -17.75 5.22
C TYR A 92 -1.21 -18.34 4.12
N GLY A 93 -1.73 -17.52 3.20
CA GLY A 93 -2.55 -17.98 2.07
C GLY A 93 -1.74 -18.38 0.85
N VAL A 94 -0.58 -17.76 0.61
CA VAL A 94 0.24 -18.02 -0.59
C VAL A 94 1.59 -18.61 -0.22
N PHE A 95 2.41 -17.90 0.55
CA PHE A 95 3.81 -18.31 0.76
C PHE A 95 3.94 -19.58 1.61
N THR A 96 3.22 -19.66 2.73
CA THR A 96 3.24 -20.80 3.65
C THR A 96 2.81 -22.10 2.98
N PRO A 97 1.66 -22.18 2.29
CA PRO A 97 1.27 -23.41 1.61
C PRO A 97 2.23 -23.75 0.46
N THR A 98 2.75 -22.76 -0.28
CA THR A 98 3.75 -23.00 -1.32
C THR A 98 5.00 -23.66 -0.74
N GLY A 99 5.53 -23.15 0.38
CA GLY A 99 6.66 -23.76 1.08
C GLY A 99 6.34 -25.15 1.64
N PHE A 100 5.13 -25.34 2.16
CA PHE A 100 4.66 -26.64 2.64
C PHE A 100 4.59 -27.68 1.51
N PHE A 101 4.01 -27.34 0.37
CA PHE A 101 3.98 -28.18 -0.83
C PHE A 101 5.39 -28.50 -1.32
N MET A 102 6.29 -27.52 -1.40
CA MET A 102 7.69 -27.76 -1.77
C MET A 102 8.37 -28.76 -0.85
N ARG A 103 8.12 -28.65 0.46
CA ARG A 103 8.65 -29.58 1.46
C ARG A 103 8.06 -30.98 1.31
N LEU A 104 6.78 -31.09 0.98
CA LEU A 104 6.11 -32.37 0.70
C LEU A 104 6.65 -33.04 -0.57
N LEU A 105 6.97 -32.26 -1.60
CA LEU A 105 7.62 -32.72 -2.83
C LEU A 105 9.13 -32.99 -2.65
N GLY A 106 9.66 -32.84 -1.42
CA GLY A 106 11.08 -33.08 -1.12
C GLY A 106 12.05 -32.06 -1.73
N LYS A 107 11.54 -30.94 -2.27
CA LYS A 107 12.35 -29.90 -2.88
C LYS A 107 12.89 -28.96 -1.80
N ASP A 108 14.18 -29.10 -1.51
CA ASP A 108 14.91 -28.16 -0.64
C ASP A 108 15.66 -27.13 -1.49
N LEU A 109 14.96 -26.09 -1.93
CA LEU A 109 15.55 -25.03 -2.76
C LEU A 109 16.63 -24.22 -2.03
N LEU A 110 16.52 -24.12 -0.71
CA LEU A 110 17.41 -23.32 0.13
C LEU A 110 18.49 -24.17 0.81
N ARG A 111 18.55 -25.48 0.53
CA ARG A 111 19.47 -26.45 1.17
C ARG A 111 19.52 -26.26 2.70
N GLN A 112 18.35 -26.06 3.31
CA GLN A 112 18.26 -25.74 4.74
C GLN A 112 18.59 -26.93 5.64
N ARG A 113 18.52 -28.16 5.11
CA ARG A 113 18.88 -29.35 5.87
C ARG A 113 20.40 -29.39 6.11
N PHE A 114 20.78 -29.55 7.38
CA PHE A 114 22.18 -29.72 7.76
C PHE A 114 22.68 -31.10 7.30
N ASP A 115 23.71 -31.10 6.47
CA ASP A 115 24.41 -32.29 6.00
C ASP A 115 25.71 -32.48 6.80
N ARG A 116 25.72 -33.49 7.70
CA ARG A 116 26.91 -33.82 8.51
C ARG A 116 28.06 -34.41 7.71
N SER A 117 27.80 -34.87 6.48
CA SER A 117 28.80 -35.47 5.59
C SER A 117 29.42 -34.46 4.62
N ALA A 118 28.86 -33.26 4.53
CA ALA A 118 29.37 -32.21 3.65
C ALA A 118 30.74 -31.70 4.12
N LYS A 119 31.75 -31.76 3.26
CA LYS A 119 33.08 -31.17 3.51
C LYS A 119 33.03 -29.64 3.64
N THR A 120 32.11 -28.99 2.92
CA THR A 120 31.87 -27.55 2.97
C THR A 120 30.48 -27.24 2.43
N TYR A 121 29.82 -26.23 2.98
CA TYR A 121 28.55 -25.68 2.47
C TYR A 121 28.76 -24.63 1.37
N TRP A 122 30.01 -24.30 1.04
CA TRP A 122 30.33 -23.32 0.02
C TRP A 122 29.83 -23.77 -1.36
N ILE A 123 28.94 -22.97 -1.96
CA ILE A 123 28.46 -23.21 -3.31
C ILE A 123 29.42 -22.52 -4.28
N ALA A 124 30.26 -23.32 -4.94
CA ALA A 124 31.14 -22.82 -6.00
C ALA A 124 30.30 -22.28 -7.17
N ARG A 125 30.49 -21.00 -7.52
CA ARG A 125 29.79 -20.39 -8.64
C ARG A 125 30.45 -20.81 -9.96
N THR A 126 29.64 -21.30 -10.90
CA THR A 126 30.05 -21.60 -12.27
C THR A 126 29.05 -20.93 -13.22
N PRO A 127 29.47 -19.95 -14.03
CA PRO A 127 30.83 -19.41 -14.13
C PRO A 127 31.25 -18.64 -12.85
N PRO A 128 32.57 -18.47 -12.62
CA PRO A 128 33.06 -17.57 -11.57
C PRO A 128 32.46 -16.17 -11.73
N GLY A 129 32.27 -15.46 -10.62
CA GLY A 129 31.73 -14.10 -10.64
C GLY A 129 32.53 -13.18 -11.57
N PRO A 130 31.92 -12.06 -12.04
CA PRO A 130 32.58 -11.17 -12.98
C PRO A 130 33.92 -10.68 -12.42
N ASP A 131 34.91 -10.52 -13.29
CA ASP A 131 36.26 -10.14 -12.91
C ASP A 131 36.26 -8.87 -12.04
N ALA A 132 37.22 -8.77 -11.11
CA ALA A 132 37.35 -7.61 -10.23
C ALA A 132 37.45 -6.28 -11.02
N GLU A 133 37.94 -6.34 -12.26
CA GLU A 133 37.99 -5.19 -13.18
C GLU A 133 36.64 -4.76 -13.76
N SER A 134 35.59 -5.57 -13.65
CA SER A 134 34.22 -5.22 -14.11
C SER A 134 33.59 -4.09 -13.29
N LEU A 135 34.18 -3.78 -12.13
CA LEU A 135 33.73 -2.77 -11.18
C LEU A 135 34.42 -1.41 -11.37
N LYS A 136 34.95 -1.13 -12.58
CA LYS A 136 35.66 0.13 -12.88
C LYS A 136 34.78 1.38 -12.80
N ASN A 137 33.45 1.25 -12.95
CA ASN A 137 32.50 2.38 -12.93
C ASN A 137 31.33 2.10 -11.97
N GLN A 138 31.61 2.00 -10.67
CA GLN A 138 30.57 1.78 -9.66
C GLN A 138 29.87 3.06 -9.18
N PHE A 139 30.37 4.23 -9.59
CA PHE A 139 29.86 5.55 -9.21
C PHE A 139 29.69 6.44 -10.43
#